data_AF-A0A967CLW8-F1
#
_entry.id   AF-A0A967CLW8-F1
#
_cell.length_a   1.000
_cell.length_b   1.000
_cell.length_c   1.000
_cell.angle_alpha   90.00
_cell.angle_beta   90.00
_cell.angle_gamma   90.00
#
_symmetry.space_group_name_H-M   'P 1'
#
loop_
_entity.id
_entity.type
_entity.pdbx_description
1 polymer ?
#
loop_
_entity_poly.entity_id
_entity_poly.type
_entity_poly.pdbx_seq_one_letter_code
_entity_poly.pdbx_strand_id
1 'polypeptide(L)'
;MDAFEAYKQYLAIKMHFNDGKYDYFTYNGKTNASKHSFDVRKDKYYFHKLAKQKDVNNFIVANLVYGNDPYVVEMINNEDCDEYYNKFMRIKESLSYVFRNDMQKIDDFNGSLAVEDGQHPDILRKYLKGEIELETLIILDSLVGCFNHWNKKISDPIVWPSLYTKATKYKPFLSFDRDKFKKILVALFK
;
A
#
# COMPACT_ATOMS: atom_id res chain seq x y z
N MET A 1 20.93 3.55 9.42
CA MET A 1 20.16 3.59 10.68
C MET A 1 20.60 2.44 11.56
N ASP A 2 20.51 2.57 12.88
CA ASP A 2 20.79 1.48 13.81
C ASP A 2 19.57 0.56 14.02
N ALA A 3 19.74 -0.54 14.77
CA ALA A 3 18.67 -1.49 15.02
C ALA A 3 17.49 -0.91 15.83
N PHE A 4 17.77 0.02 16.74
CA PHE A 4 16.73 0.67 17.52
C PHE A 4 15.95 1.69 16.68
N GLU A 5 16.61 2.40 15.78
CA GLU A 5 15.98 3.25 14.78
C GLU A 5 15.09 2.44 13.81
N ALA A 6 15.60 1.31 13.31
CA ALA A 6 14.80 0.40 12.47
C ALA A 6 13.57 -0.13 13.22
N TYR A 7 13.71 -0.46 14.51
CA TYR A 7 12.58 -0.81 15.37
C TYR A 7 11.55 0.32 15.50
N LYS A 8 11.99 1.56 15.72
CA LYS A 8 11.08 2.72 15.77
C LYS A 8 10.32 2.90 14.45
N GLN A 9 11.00 2.77 13.31
CA GLN A 9 10.36 2.87 11.99
C GLN A 9 9.35 1.73 11.76
N TYR A 10 9.74 0.49 12.07
CA TYR A 10 8.83 -0.66 12.03
C TYR A 10 7.58 -0.42 12.87
N LEU A 11 7.74 0.05 14.11
CA LEU A 11 6.60 0.32 14.98
C LEU A 11 5.72 1.44 14.43
N ALA A 12 6.32 2.56 13.99
CA ALA A 12 5.58 3.69 13.46
C ALA A 12 4.75 3.32 12.23
N ILE A 13 5.36 2.62 11.27
CA ILE A 13 4.68 2.24 10.03
C ILE A 13 3.62 1.17 10.33
N LYS A 14 3.93 0.13 11.11
CA LYS A 14 2.95 -0.91 11.46
C LYS A 14 1.77 -0.34 12.25
N MET A 15 2.00 0.59 13.17
CA MET A 15 0.92 1.33 13.83
C MET A 15 0.11 2.16 12.85
N HIS A 16 0.71 2.80 11.85
CA HIS A 16 -0.08 3.53 10.86
C HIS A 16 -1.03 2.63 10.07
N PHE A 17 -0.59 1.42 9.70
CA PHE A 17 -1.45 0.46 8.99
C PHE A 17 -2.53 -0.16 9.89
N ASN A 18 -2.20 -0.48 11.15
CA ASN A 18 -3.06 -1.30 11.99
C ASN A 18 -3.82 -0.54 13.10
N ASP A 19 -3.29 0.59 13.56
CA ASP A 19 -3.93 1.43 14.56
C ASP A 19 -4.85 2.44 13.87
N GLY A 20 -6.12 2.44 14.26
CA GLY A 20 -7.11 3.41 13.78
C GLY A 20 -6.80 4.85 14.19
N LYS A 21 -5.91 5.07 15.17
CA LYS A 21 -5.61 6.40 15.75
C LYS A 21 -4.23 6.96 15.37
N TYR A 22 -3.27 6.10 15.04
CA TYR A 22 -1.91 6.56 14.73
C TYR A 22 -1.76 6.88 13.25
N ASP A 23 -1.14 8.03 12.96
CA ASP A 23 -0.83 8.48 11.59
C ASP A 23 0.66 8.79 11.43
N TYR A 24 1.38 8.00 10.63
CA TYR A 24 2.83 8.12 10.44
C TYR A 24 3.26 9.52 9.98
N PHE A 25 2.49 10.14 9.10
CA PHE A 25 2.83 11.42 8.47
C PHE A 25 2.59 12.59 9.41
N THR A 26 1.49 12.56 10.15
CA THR A 26 1.15 13.55 11.20
C THR A 26 2.18 13.54 12.32
N TYR A 27 2.60 12.35 12.78
CA TYR A 27 3.60 12.21 13.84
C TYR A 27 5.04 12.19 13.33
N ASN A 28 5.27 12.32 12.02
CA ASN A 28 6.58 12.24 11.36
C ASN A 28 7.40 11.01 11.82
N GLY A 29 6.75 9.84 11.86
CA GLY A 29 7.35 8.57 12.28
C GLY A 29 7.77 8.48 13.75
N LYS A 30 7.39 9.44 14.61
CA LYS A 30 7.73 9.41 16.03
C LYS A 30 6.90 8.39 16.78
N THR A 31 7.55 7.66 17.68
CA THR A 31 6.91 6.69 18.58
C THR A 31 7.44 6.88 20.01
N ASN A 32 6.69 6.40 21.00
CA ASN A 32 7.11 6.42 22.41
C ASN A 32 8.02 5.22 22.78
N ALA A 33 8.61 4.54 21.79
CA ALA A 33 9.47 3.39 22.02
C ALA A 33 10.75 3.81 22.75
N SER A 34 11.06 3.12 23.86
CA SER A 34 12.28 3.35 24.63
C SER A 34 13.37 2.34 24.29
N LYS A 35 14.64 2.74 24.44
CA LYS A 35 15.78 1.85 24.20
C LYS A 35 15.73 0.61 25.10
N HIS A 36 15.38 0.80 26.37
CA HIS A 36 15.18 -0.30 27.31
C HIS A 36 14.13 -1.31 26.83
N SER A 37 12.97 -0.83 26.35
CA SER A 37 11.90 -1.71 25.82
C SER A 37 12.35 -2.51 24.60
N PHE A 38 13.28 -1.97 23.81
CA PHE A 38 13.88 -2.66 22.67
C PHE A 38 14.91 -3.70 23.10
N ASP A 39 15.78 -3.38 24.06
CA ASP A 39 16.90 -4.25 24.46
C ASP A 39 16.45 -5.56 25.13
N VAL A 40 15.27 -5.56 25.76
CA VAL A 40 14.63 -6.74 26.37
C VAL A 40 13.87 -7.61 25.37
N ARG A 41 13.70 -7.18 24.11
CA ARG A 41 12.99 -7.97 23.09
C ARG A 41 13.77 -9.23 22.71
N LYS A 42 13.05 -10.35 22.61
CA LYS A 42 13.61 -11.64 22.16
C LYS A 42 13.99 -11.63 20.67
N ASP A 43 13.25 -10.88 19.87
CA ASP A 43 13.45 -10.75 18.42
C ASP A 43 14.37 -9.58 18.03
N LYS A 44 15.08 -8.95 18.98
CA LYS A 44 15.94 -7.77 18.73
C LYS A 44 16.98 -7.99 17.62
N TYR A 45 17.49 -9.22 17.50
CA TYR A 45 18.44 -9.61 16.46
C TYR A 45 17.90 -9.36 15.04
N TYR A 46 16.60 -9.55 14.81
CA TYR A 46 16.00 -9.33 13.50
C TYR A 46 15.95 -7.85 13.12
N PHE A 47 15.86 -6.94 14.10
CA PHE A 47 15.98 -5.51 13.83
C PHE A 47 17.40 -5.10 13.44
N HIS A 48 18.44 -5.83 13.88
CA HIS A 48 19.80 -5.62 13.37
C HIS A 48 19.93 -6.04 11.89
N LYS A 49 19.20 -7.08 11.47
CA LYS A 49 19.12 -7.47 10.06
C LYS A 49 18.28 -6.48 9.25
N LEU A 50 17.12 -6.08 9.77
CA LEU A 50 16.26 -5.08 9.14
C LEU A 50 17.00 -3.76 8.90
N ALA A 51 17.80 -3.29 9.86
CA ALA A 51 18.59 -2.06 9.74
C ALA A 51 19.62 -2.08 8.59
N LYS A 52 19.94 -3.26 8.03
CA LYS A 52 20.83 -3.42 6.88
C LYS A 52 20.11 -3.39 5.53
N GLN A 53 18.77 -3.37 5.52
CA GLN A 53 18.03 -3.22 4.28
C GLN A 53 18.34 -1.86 3.64
N LYS A 54 18.44 -1.84 2.30
CA LYS A 54 18.82 -0.64 1.52
C LYS A 54 17.90 0.53 1.82
N ASP A 55 16.59 0.25 1.91
CA ASP A 55 15.58 1.21 2.32
C ASP A 55 14.60 0.53 3.28
N VAL A 56 14.86 0.70 4.57
CA VAL A 56 14.08 0.07 5.65
C VAL A 56 12.61 0.46 5.58
N ASN A 57 12.29 1.72 5.30
CA ASN A 57 10.92 2.19 5.31
C ASN A 57 10.13 1.61 4.14
N ASN A 58 10.68 1.67 2.92
CA ASN A 58 10.02 1.07 1.76
C ASN A 58 9.93 -0.46 1.89
N PHE A 59 10.92 -1.12 2.51
CA PHE A 59 10.85 -2.55 2.81
C PHE A 59 9.69 -2.91 3.74
N ILE A 60 9.52 -2.16 4.84
CA ILE A 60 8.39 -2.38 5.76
C ILE A 60 7.06 -2.09 5.05
N VAL A 61 6.94 -0.97 4.33
CA VAL A 61 5.70 -0.61 3.62
C VAL A 61 5.33 -1.66 2.59
N ALA A 62 6.28 -2.13 1.78
CA ALA A 62 6.03 -3.17 0.79
C ALA A 62 5.45 -4.45 1.41
N ASN A 63 6.04 -4.89 2.53
CA ASN A 63 5.61 -6.07 3.25
C ASN A 63 4.24 -5.92 3.91
N LEU A 64 3.86 -4.72 4.35
CA LEU A 64 2.53 -4.46 4.90
C LEU A 64 1.45 -4.31 3.81
N VAL A 65 1.85 -3.84 2.62
CA VAL A 65 0.94 -3.68 1.47
C VAL A 65 0.65 -5.02 0.82
N TYR A 66 1.68 -5.77 0.42
CA TYR A 66 1.54 -7.00 -0.35
C TYR A 66 1.51 -8.27 0.50
N GLY A 67 2.11 -8.24 1.69
CA GLY A 67 2.05 -9.34 2.65
C GLY A 67 0.81 -9.30 3.54
N ASN A 68 0.73 -10.28 4.45
CA ASN A 68 -0.34 -10.43 5.42
C ASN A 68 0.09 -9.94 6.82
N ASP A 69 0.48 -8.65 6.91
CA ASP A 69 1.00 -8.02 8.13
C ASP A 69 2.10 -8.82 8.87
N PRO A 70 3.19 -9.22 8.17
CA PRO A 70 4.22 -10.07 8.75
C PRO A 70 4.89 -9.42 9.97
N TYR A 71 5.37 -10.25 10.89
CA TYR A 71 6.24 -9.78 11.98
C TYR A 71 7.68 -9.61 11.47
N VAL A 72 8.51 -8.87 12.22
CA VAL A 72 9.92 -8.63 11.84
C VAL A 72 10.72 -9.91 11.56
N VAL A 73 10.42 -11.00 12.26
CA VAL A 73 11.08 -12.30 12.06
C VAL A 73 10.78 -12.84 10.67
N GLU A 74 9.51 -12.79 10.27
CA GLU A 74 9.03 -13.25 8.97
C GLU A 74 9.53 -12.33 7.85
N MET A 75 9.44 -11.01 8.04
CA MET A 75 9.97 -10.01 7.10
C MET A 75 11.43 -10.24 6.71
N ILE A 76 12.22 -10.88 7.58
CA ILE A 76 13.65 -11.08 7.37
C ILE A 76 14.01 -12.51 6.93
N ASN A 77 13.16 -13.49 7.21
CA ASN A 77 13.45 -14.90 6.95
C ASN A 77 12.61 -15.50 5.82
N ASN A 78 11.51 -14.85 5.41
CA ASN A 78 10.66 -15.34 4.33
C ASN A 78 11.06 -14.67 3.00
N GLU A 79 11.37 -15.48 1.99
CA GLU A 79 11.76 -15.01 0.65
C GLU A 79 10.64 -14.21 -0.03
N ASP A 80 9.36 -14.52 0.26
CA ASP A 80 8.21 -13.74 -0.23
C ASP A 80 8.32 -12.25 0.16
N CYS A 81 8.93 -11.96 1.31
CA CYS A 81 9.08 -10.59 1.80
C CYS A 81 10.04 -9.75 0.96
N ASP A 82 11.08 -10.40 0.42
CA ASP A 82 11.99 -9.79 -0.54
C ASP A 82 11.31 -9.63 -1.90
N GLU A 83 10.48 -10.60 -2.32
CA GLU A 83 9.68 -10.49 -3.54
C GLU A 83 8.67 -9.33 -3.47
N TYR A 84 8.00 -9.13 -2.33
CA TYR A 84 7.11 -7.99 -2.11
C TYR A 84 7.85 -6.66 -2.24
N TYR A 85 9.05 -6.55 -1.67
CA TYR A 85 9.87 -5.37 -1.79
C TYR A 85 10.34 -5.13 -3.24
N ASN A 86 10.77 -6.17 -3.94
CA ASN A 86 11.17 -6.07 -5.34
C ASN A 86 9.99 -5.63 -6.23
N LYS A 87 8.80 -6.20 -6.02
CA LYS A 87 7.56 -5.79 -6.69
C LYS A 87 7.26 -4.31 -6.42
N PHE A 88 7.29 -3.91 -5.16
CA PHE A 88 7.07 -2.53 -4.73
C PHE A 88 8.02 -1.55 -5.43
N MET A 89 9.33 -1.84 -5.42
CA MET A 89 10.34 -0.99 -6.02
C MET A 89 10.15 -0.89 -7.54
N ARG A 90 9.89 -2.01 -8.21
CA ARG A 90 9.60 -2.04 -9.65
C ARG A 90 8.43 -1.13 -10.00
N ILE A 91 7.33 -1.22 -9.25
CA ILE A 91 6.13 -0.39 -9.48
C ILE A 91 6.45 1.08 -9.19
N LYS A 92 7.11 1.37 -8.07
CA LYS A 92 7.47 2.73 -7.67
C LYS A 92 8.34 3.44 -8.71
N GLU A 93 9.33 2.73 -9.27
CA GLU A 93 10.25 3.27 -10.28
C GLU A 93 9.59 3.43 -11.67
N SER A 94 8.57 2.62 -11.97
CA SER A 94 7.88 2.60 -13.27
C SER A 94 6.39 2.97 -13.19
N LEU A 95 5.99 3.73 -12.17
CA LEU A 95 4.59 3.91 -11.77
C LEU A 95 3.68 4.39 -12.91
N SER A 96 4.13 5.35 -13.72
CA SER A 96 3.34 5.85 -14.85
C SER A 96 3.17 4.83 -15.98
N TYR A 97 4.15 3.95 -16.17
CA TYR A 97 4.08 2.88 -17.16
C TYR A 97 3.14 1.77 -16.69
N VAL A 98 3.26 1.33 -15.42
CA VAL A 98 2.35 0.38 -14.79
C VAL A 98 0.91 0.87 -14.87
N PHE A 99 0.66 2.12 -14.43
CA PHE A 99 -0.66 2.72 -14.50
C PHE A 99 -1.23 2.73 -15.93
N ARG A 100 -0.43 3.16 -16.91
CA ARG A 100 -0.87 3.16 -18.31
C ARG A 100 -1.26 1.77 -18.79
N ASN A 101 -0.43 0.76 -18.51
CA ASN A 101 -0.66 -0.62 -18.93
C ASN A 101 -1.88 -1.23 -18.24
N ASP A 102 -2.09 -0.94 -16.95
CA ASP A 102 -3.27 -1.38 -16.22
C ASP A 102 -4.54 -0.73 -16.78
N MET A 103 -4.48 0.57 -17.07
CA MET A 103 -5.61 1.28 -17.68
C MET A 103 -5.95 0.77 -19.08
N GLN A 104 -4.98 0.25 -19.84
CA GLN A 104 -5.24 -0.36 -21.15
C GLN A 104 -5.98 -1.70 -21.08
N LYS A 105 -6.11 -2.31 -19.89
CA LYS A 105 -6.88 -3.55 -19.66
C LYS A 105 -8.37 -3.27 -19.38
N ILE A 106 -8.77 -2.01 -19.49
CA ILE A 106 -10.13 -1.52 -19.22
C ILE A 106 -10.68 -0.99 -20.54
N ASP A 107 -11.80 -1.54 -20.99
CA ASP A 107 -12.43 -1.15 -22.25
C ASP A 107 -13.40 0.03 -22.04
N ASP A 108 -14.42 -0.15 -21.20
CA ASP A 108 -15.35 0.91 -20.79
C ASP A 108 -14.94 1.47 -19.43
N PHE A 109 -14.37 2.68 -19.44
CA PHE A 109 -13.94 3.34 -18.21
C PHE A 109 -15.10 3.58 -17.23
N ASN A 110 -16.22 4.13 -17.69
CA ASN A 110 -17.33 4.48 -16.81
C ASN A 110 -18.02 3.23 -16.28
N GLY A 111 -18.29 2.25 -17.14
CA GLY A 111 -18.84 0.96 -16.74
C GLY A 111 -17.92 0.21 -15.78
N SER A 112 -16.59 0.31 -15.96
CA SER A 112 -15.64 -0.38 -15.07
C SER A 112 -15.65 0.12 -13.62
N LEU A 113 -16.10 1.36 -13.39
CA LEU A 113 -16.22 1.99 -12.08
C LEU A 113 -17.61 1.82 -11.46
N ALA A 114 -18.61 1.42 -12.25
CA ALA A 114 -20.00 1.32 -11.83
C ALA A 114 -20.22 0.14 -10.87
N VAL A 115 -20.96 0.40 -9.79
CA VAL A 115 -21.37 -0.60 -8.82
C VAL A 115 -22.81 -1.02 -9.11
N GLU A 116 -22.97 -2.25 -9.58
CA GLU A 116 -24.27 -2.87 -9.86
C GLU A 116 -24.64 -3.83 -8.73
N ASP A 117 -25.84 -3.70 -8.18
CA ASP A 117 -26.39 -4.56 -7.12
C ASP A 117 -25.46 -4.79 -5.91
N GLY A 118 -24.70 -3.75 -5.59
CA GLY A 118 -23.72 -3.75 -4.50
C GLY A 118 -22.53 -4.67 -4.67
N GLN A 119 -22.30 -5.16 -5.89
CA GLN A 119 -21.16 -6.01 -6.23
C GLN A 119 -19.86 -5.20 -6.42
N HIS A 120 -18.74 -5.90 -6.46
CA HIS A 120 -17.46 -5.26 -6.81
C HIS A 120 -17.50 -4.77 -8.28
N PRO A 121 -17.16 -3.50 -8.53
CA PRO A 121 -17.05 -2.94 -9.88
C PRO A 121 -15.95 -3.66 -10.65
N ASP A 122 -15.99 -3.61 -11.98
CA ASP A 122 -15.11 -4.43 -12.82
C ASP A 122 -13.62 -4.21 -12.52
N ILE A 123 -13.23 -2.94 -12.40
CA ILE A 123 -11.84 -2.61 -12.12
C ILE A 123 -11.35 -3.16 -10.76
N LEU A 124 -12.22 -3.21 -9.76
CA LEU A 124 -11.91 -3.81 -8.47
C LEU A 124 -11.74 -5.33 -8.61
N ARG A 125 -12.60 -5.99 -9.40
CA ARG A 125 -12.46 -7.42 -9.70
C ARG A 125 -11.15 -7.72 -10.42
N LYS A 126 -10.73 -6.87 -11.36
CA LYS A 126 -9.42 -6.99 -12.03
C LYS A 126 -8.26 -6.92 -11.04
N TYR A 127 -8.32 -5.99 -10.08
CA TYR A 127 -7.33 -5.93 -9.00
C TYR A 127 -7.34 -7.22 -8.15
N LEU A 128 -8.51 -7.70 -7.74
CA LEU A 128 -8.62 -8.93 -6.95
C LEU A 128 -8.11 -10.19 -7.68
N LYS A 129 -8.12 -10.18 -9.01
CA LYS A 129 -7.52 -11.23 -9.86
C LYS A 129 -6.01 -11.04 -10.09
N GLY A 130 -5.41 -9.96 -9.58
CA GLY A 130 -4.02 -9.61 -9.82
C GLY A 130 -3.74 -9.07 -11.23
N GLU A 131 -4.79 -8.67 -11.98
CA GLU A 131 -4.64 -8.12 -13.33
C GLU A 131 -4.12 -6.68 -13.31
N ILE A 132 -4.37 -5.92 -12.25
CA ILE A 132 -3.90 -4.55 -12.06
C ILE A 132 -3.34 -4.35 -10.65
N GLU A 133 -2.53 -3.32 -10.45
CA GLU A 133 -1.90 -3.04 -9.16
C GLU A 133 -2.75 -2.15 -8.24
N LEU A 134 -2.52 -2.23 -6.93
CA LEU A 134 -3.24 -1.42 -5.93
C LEU A 134 -3.01 0.08 -6.14
N GLU A 135 -1.79 0.44 -6.55
CA GLU A 135 -1.40 1.79 -6.92
C GLU A 135 -2.31 2.37 -7.99
N THR A 136 -2.71 1.57 -8.97
CA THR A 136 -3.62 2.00 -10.02
C THR A 136 -4.97 2.42 -9.46
N LEU A 137 -5.54 1.62 -8.54
CA LEU A 137 -6.78 1.98 -7.86
C LEU A 137 -6.64 3.27 -7.02
N ILE A 138 -5.55 3.43 -6.28
CA ILE A 138 -5.31 4.62 -5.45
C ILE A 138 -5.15 5.88 -6.30
N ILE A 139 -4.43 5.78 -7.42
CA ILE A 139 -4.26 6.91 -8.35
C ILE A 139 -5.60 7.26 -8.98
N LEU A 140 -6.38 6.27 -9.42
CA LEU A 140 -7.71 6.51 -9.97
C LEU A 140 -8.62 7.21 -8.97
N ASP A 141 -8.70 6.72 -7.72
CA ASP A 141 -9.45 7.40 -6.67
C ASP A 141 -8.97 8.85 -6.47
N SER A 142 -7.67 9.10 -6.53
CA SER A 142 -7.12 10.46 -6.42
C SER A 142 -7.48 11.37 -7.60
N LEU A 143 -7.81 10.79 -8.75
CA LEU A 143 -8.22 11.52 -9.95
C LEU A 143 -9.73 11.76 -10.01
N VAL A 144 -10.55 10.74 -9.69
CA VAL A 144 -12.01 10.75 -9.89
C VAL A 144 -12.85 10.51 -8.64
N GLY A 145 -12.24 10.16 -7.51
CA GLY A 145 -12.91 10.00 -6.21
C GLY A 145 -13.82 8.77 -6.10
N CYS A 146 -13.49 7.67 -6.80
CA CYS A 146 -14.35 6.49 -6.88
C CYS A 146 -14.53 5.76 -5.54
N PHE A 147 -13.58 5.82 -4.60
CA PHE A 147 -13.72 5.09 -3.33
C PHE A 147 -14.88 5.62 -2.48
N ASN A 148 -15.18 6.92 -2.54
CA ASN A 148 -16.32 7.50 -1.84
C ASN A 148 -17.66 6.97 -2.35
N HIS A 149 -17.74 6.69 -3.66
CA HIS A 149 -18.91 6.05 -4.27
C HIS A 149 -19.00 4.59 -3.84
N TRP A 150 -17.88 3.86 -3.94
CA TRP A 150 -17.81 2.43 -3.61
C TRP A 150 -18.14 2.16 -2.14
N ASN A 151 -17.64 2.99 -1.20
CA ASN A 151 -17.98 2.89 0.23
C ASN A 151 -19.48 3.00 0.53
N LYS A 152 -20.26 3.64 -0.34
CA LYS A 152 -21.71 3.79 -0.16
C LYS A 152 -22.52 2.73 -0.89
N LYS A 153 -21.92 2.08 -1.89
CA LYS A 153 -22.64 1.26 -2.86
C LYS A 153 -22.28 -0.21 -2.80
N ILE A 154 -21.02 -0.56 -2.50
CA ILE A 154 -20.60 -1.95 -2.35
C ILE A 154 -21.19 -2.50 -1.05
N SER A 155 -21.85 -3.65 -1.15
CA SER A 155 -22.50 -4.35 -0.03
C SER A 155 -21.59 -5.38 0.64
N ASP A 156 -20.43 -5.69 0.04
CA ASP A 156 -19.44 -6.62 0.60
C ASP A 156 -18.96 -6.13 1.99
N PRO A 157 -19.14 -6.94 3.06
CA PRO A 157 -18.82 -6.52 4.42
C PRO A 157 -17.36 -6.76 4.84
N ILE A 158 -16.54 -7.41 4.01
CA ILE A 158 -15.21 -7.93 4.41
C ILE A 158 -14.12 -7.45 3.45
N VAL A 159 -14.21 -7.84 2.18
CA VAL A 159 -13.17 -7.65 1.16
C VAL A 159 -12.99 -6.17 0.86
N TRP A 160 -14.06 -5.46 0.53
CA TRP A 160 -13.97 -4.04 0.19
C TRP A 160 -13.53 -3.17 1.39
N PRO A 161 -14.13 -3.29 2.60
CA PRO A 161 -13.69 -2.51 3.75
C PRO A 161 -12.21 -2.73 4.13
N SER A 162 -11.74 -3.98 4.05
CA SER A 162 -10.32 -4.32 4.30
C SER A 162 -9.41 -3.69 3.25
N LEU A 163 -9.76 -3.82 1.96
CA LEU A 163 -8.99 -3.23 0.88
C LEU A 163 -8.97 -1.70 0.93
N TYR A 164 -10.13 -1.08 1.17
CA TYR A 164 -10.24 0.37 1.31
C TYR A 164 -9.35 0.90 2.44
N THR A 165 -9.34 0.20 3.59
CA THR A 165 -8.46 0.56 4.72
C THR A 165 -7.00 0.47 4.30
N LYS A 166 -6.58 -0.66 3.71
CA LYS A 166 -5.21 -0.85 3.20
C LYS A 166 -4.82 0.24 2.19
N ALA A 167 -5.68 0.50 1.20
CA ALA A 167 -5.45 1.50 0.17
C ALA A 167 -5.31 2.92 0.75
N THR A 168 -6.14 3.27 1.74
CA THR A 168 -6.11 4.57 2.41
C THR A 168 -4.86 4.76 3.24
N LYS A 169 -4.42 3.72 3.97
CA LYS A 169 -3.15 3.74 4.72
C LYS A 169 -1.93 3.73 3.80
N TYR A 170 -2.03 3.11 2.63
CA TYR A 170 -0.93 3.09 1.68
C TYR A 170 -0.79 4.41 0.88
N LYS A 171 -1.91 5.04 0.51
CA LYS A 171 -1.98 6.27 -0.29
C LYS A 171 -0.94 7.35 0.06
N PRO A 172 -0.72 7.75 1.33
CA PRO A 172 0.25 8.79 1.65
C PRO A 172 1.72 8.39 1.43
N PHE A 173 2.04 7.11 1.26
CA PHE A 173 3.38 6.65 0.86
C PHE A 173 3.62 6.72 -0.65
N LEU A 174 2.58 6.98 -1.45
CA LEU A 174 2.66 7.15 -2.90
C LEU A 174 2.87 8.61 -3.27
N SER A 175 3.96 8.89 -3.99
CA SER A 175 4.23 10.20 -4.58
C SER A 175 4.06 10.10 -6.10
N PHE A 176 3.16 10.91 -6.66
CA PHE A 176 2.94 10.98 -8.10
C PHE A 176 2.44 12.36 -8.53
N ASP A 177 2.77 12.74 -9.77
CA ASP A 177 2.28 13.97 -10.39
C ASP A 177 0.84 13.76 -10.89
N ARG A 178 -0.13 14.33 -10.17
CA ARG A 178 -1.55 14.19 -10.49
C ARG A 178 -1.89 14.62 -11.92
N ASP A 179 -1.28 15.68 -12.45
CA ASP A 179 -1.57 16.19 -13.79
C ASP A 179 -1.01 15.27 -14.87
N LYS A 180 0.19 14.69 -14.65
CA LYS A 180 0.74 13.66 -15.54
C LYS A 180 -0.19 12.46 -15.66
N PHE A 181 -0.68 11.93 -14.54
CA PHE A 181 -1.55 10.74 -14.56
C PHE A 181 -2.95 11.06 -15.11
N LYS A 182 -3.48 12.26 -14.84
CA LYS A 182 -4.70 12.75 -15.49
C LYS A 182 -4.56 12.78 -17.02
N LYS A 183 -3.43 13.27 -17.54
CA LYS A 183 -3.17 13.30 -18.99
C LYS A 183 -3.11 11.89 -19.58
N ILE A 184 -2.50 10.92 -18.88
CA ILE A 184 -2.48 9.51 -19.31
C ILE A 184 -3.90 8.96 -19.39
N LEU A 185 -4.71 9.18 -18.35
CA LEU A 185 -6.08 8.68 -18.28
C LEU A 185 -6.96 9.24 -19.42
N VAL A 186 -6.94 10.56 -19.61
CA VAL A 186 -7.71 11.23 -20.68
C VAL A 186 -7.24 10.81 -22.07
N ALA A 187 -5.95 10.52 -22.25
CA ALA A 187 -5.44 10.06 -23.54
C ALA A 187 -5.93 8.66 -23.91
N LEU A 188 -6.27 7.81 -22.92
CA LEU A 188 -6.77 6.45 -23.15
C LEU A 188 -8.28 6.39 -23.38
N PHE A 189 -9.06 7.27 -22.73
CA PHE A 189 -10.53 7.22 -22.71
C PHE A 189 -11.19 8.51 -23.20
N LYS A 190 -10.82 8.95 -24.40
CA LYS A 190 -11.41 10.14 -25.03
C LYS A 190 -12.89 9.98 -25.35
#